data_AF-A0AA41SJ82-F1
#
_entry.id   AF-A0AA41SJ82-F1
#
_cell.length_a   1.000
_cell.length_b   1.000
_cell.length_c   1.000
_cell.angle_alpha   90.00
_cell.angle_beta   90.00
_cell.angle_gamma   90.00
#
_symmetry.space_group_name_H-M   'P 1'
#
loop_
_entity.id
_entity.type
_entity.pdbx_description
1 polymer ?
#
loop_
_entity_poly.entity_id
_entity_poly.type
_entity_poly.pdbx_seq_one_letter_code
_entity_poly.pdbx_strand_id
1 'polypeptide(L)' 'MASLFKDPNLLSAYRDRRFPGSQEEFDHALQTSATVYIGNMSFYTTEEQIYELFSRAGEIKKIVMGLDKNSKTPCGFCFI' A
#
# COMPACT_ATOMS: atom_id res chain seq x y z
N MET A 1 0.66 15.64 -8.88
CA MET A 1 1.79 16.17 -8.09
C MET A 1 2.20 15.09 -7.11
N ALA A 2 3.44 14.59 -7.20
CA ALA A 2 4.00 13.70 -6.20
C ALA A 2 4.62 14.57 -5.10
N SER A 3 4.15 14.42 -3.87
CA SER A 3 4.73 15.09 -2.71
C SER A 3 5.67 14.10 -2.02
N LEU A 4 6.95 14.46 -1.92
CA LEU A 4 7.92 13.68 -1.16
C LEU A 4 7.67 13.97 0.33
N PHE A 5 7.29 12.95 1.09
CA PHE A 5 7.26 13.04 2.56
C PHE A 5 8.70 13.19 3.05
N LYS A 6 9.02 14.34 3.63
CA LYS A 6 10.37 14.66 4.13
C LYS A 6 10.63 14.03 5.51
N ASP A 7 9.58 13.77 6.27
CA ASP A 7 9.64 13.18 7.60
C ASP A 7 9.17 11.71 7.55
N PRO A 8 10.09 10.73 7.71
CA PRO A 8 9.73 9.31 7.68
C PRO A 8 8.92 8.87 8.91
N ASN A 9 8.91 9.68 9.98
CA ASN A 9 8.16 9.42 11.21
C ASN A 9 6.73 9.98 11.17
N LEU A 10 6.32 10.62 10.07
CA LEU A 10 4.97 11.16 9.96
C LEU A 10 3.99 10.03 9.67
N LEU A 11 3.28 9.59 10.71
CA LEU A 11 2.29 8.54 10.60
C LEU A 11 1.12 9.00 9.74
N SER A 12 0.65 8.09 8.87
CA SER A 12 -0.48 8.36 7.99
C SER A 12 -1.72 8.74 8.81
N ALA A 13 -2.43 9.78 8.36
CA ALA A 13 -3.74 10.14 8.91
C ALA A 13 -4.81 9.06 8.63
N TYR A 14 -4.54 8.12 7.72
CA TYR A 14 -5.45 7.02 7.43
C TYR A 14 -5.45 6.01 8.57
N ARG A 15 -6.63 5.86 9.20
CA ARG A 15 -6.87 4.86 10.25
C ARG A 15 -7.92 3.86 9.77
N ASP A 16 -7.54 2.58 9.72
CA ASP A 16 -8.50 1.52 9.43
C ASP A 16 -9.49 1.40 10.61
N ARG A 17 -10.77 1.64 10.34
CA ARG A 17 -11.84 1.53 11.35
C ARG A 17 -12.07 0.10 11.83
N ARG A 18 -11.53 -0.90 11.12
CA ARG A 18 -11.65 -2.31 11.49
C ARG A 18 -10.51 -2.81 12.36
N PHE A 19 -9.53 -1.97 12.69
CA PHE A 19 -8.45 -2.36 13.58
C PHE A 19 -9.00 -2.65 15.00
N PRO A 20 -8.85 -3.87 15.53
CA PRO A 20 -9.48 -4.27 16.79
C PRO A 20 -8.71 -3.81 18.04
N GLY A 21 -7.48 -3.30 17.89
CA GLY A 21 -6.60 -2.93 18.99
C GLY A 21 -6.70 -1.47 19.45
N SER A 22 -5.90 -1.15 20.46
CA SER A 22 -5.77 0.18 21.06
C SER A 22 -5.05 1.15 20.12
N GLN A 23 -5.14 2.45 20.42
CA GLN A 23 -4.47 3.47 19.60
C GLN A 23 -2.93 3.32 19.60
N GLU A 24 -2.34 2.94 20.73
CA GLU A 24 -0.89 2.70 20.86
C GLU A 24 -0.44 1.49 20.03
N GLU A 25 -1.23 0.42 20.01
CA GLU A 25 -0.94 -0.77 19.19
C GLU A 25 -1.03 -0.45 17.69
N PHE A 26 -1.97 0.42 17.29
CA PHE A 26 -2.09 0.87 15.91
C PHE A 26 -0.90 1.75 15.50
N ASP A 27 -0.47 2.67 16.36
CA ASP A 27 0.68 3.54 16.14
C ASP A 27 1.96 2.72 15.97
N HIS A 28 2.18 1.76 16.88
CA HIS A 28 3.29 0.82 16.79
C HIS A 28 3.23 -0.06 15.53
N ALA A 29 2.04 -0.52 15.14
CA ALA A 29 1.85 -1.27 13.89
C ALA A 29 2.16 -0.43 12.65
N LEU A 30 1.81 0.85 12.64
CA LEU A 30 2.15 1.77 11.55
C LEU A 30 3.65 2.04 11.48
N GLN A 31 4.33 2.20 12.62
CA GLN A 31 5.79 2.40 12.67
C GLN A 31 6.58 1.16 12.20
N THR A 32 6.03 -0.03 12.43
CA THR A 32 6.67 -1.31 12.05
C THR A 32 6.21 -1.86 10.70
N SER A 33 5.11 -1.31 10.15
CA SER A 33 4.59 -1.67 8.84
C SER A 33 5.51 -1.17 7.73
N ALA A 34 5.82 -2.07 6.80
CA ALA A 34 6.49 -1.75 5.54
C ALA A 34 5.51 -1.71 4.35
N THR A 35 4.20 -1.80 4.61
CA THR A 35 3.19 -1.88 3.55
C THR A 35 2.90 -0.50 2.98
N VAL A 36 3.00 -0.39 1.66
CA VAL A 36 2.82 0.84 0.89
C VAL A 36 1.55 0.73 0.05
N TYR A 37 0.67 1.73 0.19
CA TYR A 37 -0.47 1.91 -0.71
C TYR A 37 -0.04 2.65 -1.97
N ILE A 38 -0.42 2.12 -3.13
CA ILE A 38 -0.18 2.74 -4.42
C ILE A 38 -1.52 2.88 -5.12
N GLY A 39 -1.88 4.11 -5.47
CA GLY A 39 -3.12 4.43 -6.18
C GLY A 39 -2.85 5.13 -7.50
N ASN A 40 -3.91 5.37 -8.27
CA ASN A 40 -3.86 6.02 -9.58
C ASN A 40 -2.95 5.28 -10.58
N MET A 41 -2.91 3.96 -10.49
CA MET A 41 -2.23 3.10 -11.47
C MET A 41 -3.14 2.83 -12.67
N SER A 42 -2.55 2.50 -13.81
CA SER A 42 -3.30 2.05 -14.98
C SER A 42 -4.02 0.73 -14.70
N PHE A 43 -5.25 0.57 -15.18
CA PHE A 43 -6.02 -0.67 -15.08
C PHE A 43 -5.38 -1.87 -15.81
N TYR A 44 -4.44 -1.59 -16.71
CA TYR A 44 -3.68 -2.62 -17.43
C TYR A 44 -2.40 -3.05 -16.72
N THR A 45 -2.08 -2.44 -15.57
CA THR A 45 -0.86 -2.78 -14.82
C THR A 45 -1.02 -4.16 -14.20
N THR A 46 -0.08 -5.06 -14.47
CA THR A 46 -0.08 -6.41 -13.88
C THR A 46 0.77 -6.48 -12.62
N GLU A 47 0.57 -7.53 -11.82
CA GLU A 47 1.34 -7.76 -10.61
C GLU A 47 2.83 -7.93 -10.90
N GLU A 48 3.17 -8.59 -12.02
CA GLU A 48 4.55 -8.83 -12.44
C GLU A 48 5.29 -7.53 -12.74
N GLN A 49 4.63 -6.58 -13.42
CA GLN A 49 5.21 -5.27 -13.71
C GLN A 49 5.52 -4.49 -12.42
N ILE A 50 4.65 -4.60 -11.43
CA ILE A 50 4.83 -3.98 -10.11
C ILE A 50 5.98 -4.68 -9.38
N TYR A 51 6.01 -6.01 -9.39
CA TYR A 51 7.07 -6.78 -8.77
C TYR A 51 8.43 -6.42 -9.34
N GLU A 52 8.59 -6.39 -10.66
CA GLU A 52 9.86 -6.02 -11.31
C GLU A 52 10.31 -4.60 -10.99
N LEU A 53 9.37 -3.65 -10.88
CA LEU A 53 9.69 -2.26 -10.57
C LEU A 53 10.13 -2.09 -9.11
N PHE A 54 9.34 -2.62 -8.17
CA PHE A 54 9.58 -2.47 -6.73
C PHE A 54 10.66 -3.42 -6.20
N SER A 55 10.96 -4.50 -6.91
CA SER A 55 12.08 -5.41 -6.56
C SER A 55 13.43 -4.69 -6.63
N ARG A 56 13.54 -3.60 -7.41
CA ARG A 56 14.74 -2.74 -7.42
C ARG A 56 14.91 -1.91 -6.15
N ALA A 57 13.82 -1.67 -5.41
CA ALA A 57 13.85 -0.94 -4.15
C ALA A 57 14.10 -1.86 -2.95
N GLY A 58 13.73 -3.14 -3.04
CA GLY A 58 13.98 -4.13 -1.98
C GLY A 58 13.22 -5.44 -2.20
N GLU A 59 13.34 -6.35 -1.23
CA GLU A 59 12.60 -7.61 -1.23
C GLU A 59 11.10 -7.36 -0.97
N ILE A 60 10.26 -7.87 -1.87
CA ILE A 60 8.80 -7.77 -1.75
C ILE A 60 8.27 -9.00 -1.03
N LYS A 61 7.62 -8.78 0.13
CA LYS A 61 7.00 -9.87 0.91
C LYS A 61 5.67 -10.34 0.33
N LYS A 62 4.83 -9.40 -0.14
CA LYS A 62 3.47 -9.69 -0.61
C LYS A 62 2.97 -8.55 -1.49
N ILE A 63 2.28 -8.87 -2.58
CA ILE A 63 1.53 -7.89 -3.37
C ILE A 63 0.04 -8.23 -3.27
N VAL A 64 -0.78 -7.20 -3.10
CA VAL A 64 -2.25 -7.32 -3.10
C VAL A 64 -2.81 -6.36 -4.12
N MET A 65 -3.28 -6.90 -5.25
CA MET A 65 -3.93 -6.11 -6.29
C MET A 65 -5.35 -5.73 -5.85
N GLY A 66 -5.68 -4.44 -6.00
CA GLY A 66 -7.02 -3.93 -5.78
C GLY A 66 -7.94 -4.36 -6.91
N LEU A 67 -8.91 -5.24 -6.62
CA LEU A 67 -9.87 -5.74 -7.61
C LEU A 67 -11.24 -5.08 -7.43
N ASP A 68 -11.91 -4.82 -8.55
CA ASP A 68 -13.32 -4.46 -8.56
C ASP A 68 -14.19 -5.65 -8.12
N LYS A 69 -15.24 -5.39 -7.31
CA LYS A 69 -16.10 -6.44 -6.75
C LYS A 69 -16.96 -7.15 -7.79
N ASN A 70 -17.33 -6.46 -8.87
CA ASN A 70 -18.27 -6.96 -9.87
C ASN A 70 -17.52 -7.57 -11.05
N SER A 71 -16.54 -6.83 -11.57
CA SER A 71 -15.79 -7.20 -12.78
C SER A 71 -14.54 -8.03 -12.49
N LYS A 72 -14.10 -8.11 -11.22
CA LYS A 72 -12.81 -8.71 -10.81
C LYS A 72 -11.61 -8.19 -11.61
N THR A 73 -11.73 -6.98 -12.17
CA THR A 73 -10.67 -6.31 -12.90
C THR A 73 -9.83 -5.47 -11.94
N PRO A 74 -8.54 -5.25 -12.25
CA PRO A 74 -7.71 -4.32 -11.48
C PRO A 74 -8.36 -2.93 -11.46
N CYS A 75 -8.48 -2.34 -10.27
CA CYS A 75 -9.15 -1.05 -10.02
C CYS A 75 -8.14 0.10 -9.85
N GLY A 76 -6.92 -0.07 -10.38
CA GLY A 76 -5.90 1.00 -10.39
C GLY A 76 -5.28 1.32 -9.03
N PHE A 77 -5.36 0.39 -8.08
CA PHE A 77 -4.64 0.46 -6.81
C PHE A 77 -4.06 -0.89 -6.40
N CYS A 78 -3.00 -0.88 -5.62
CA CYS A 78 -2.41 -2.06 -5.00
C CYS A 78 -1.78 -1.74 -3.64
N PHE A 79 -1.47 -2.79 -2.90
CA PHE A 79 -0.67 -2.75 -1.68
C PHE A 79 0.55 -3.66 -1.86
N ILE A 80 1.73 -3.16 -1.50
CA ILE A 80 3.01 -3.89 -1.52
C ILE A 80 3.59 -3.88 -0.12
#